data_AF-A0A7C4VJZ8-F1
#
_entry.id   AF-A0A7C4VJZ8-F1
#
_cell.length_a   1.000
_cell.length_b   1.000
_cell.length_c   1.000
_cell.angle_alpha   90.00
_cell.angle_beta   90.00
_cell.angle_gamma   90.00
#
_symmetry.space_group_name_H-M   'P 1'
#
loop_
_entity.id
_entity.type
_entity.pdbx_description
1 polymer ?
#
loop_
_entity_poly.entity_id
_entity_poly.type
_entity_poly.pdbx_seq_one_letter_code
_entity_poly.pdbx_strand_id
1 'polypeptide(L)'
;MTFYGLAKKYDTGNNRIFIRNFKPSYFSVADIYVSNSFSDGTSASLLEAMACSLAPVVTEISGNVEWIKDGVNGLLVSVEDSEGLTEDSFVSK
;
A
#
# COMPACT_ATOMS: atom_id res chain seq x y z
N MET A 1 -21.86 7.37 2.94
CA MET A 1 -21.20 7.14 1.64
C MET A 1 -20.70 5.70 1.65
N THR A 2 -21.10 4.83 0.73
CA THR A 2 -20.54 3.47 0.65
C THR A 2 -19.18 3.51 -0.04
N PHE A 3 -18.32 2.51 0.21
CA PHE A 3 -16.99 2.40 -0.40
C PHE A 3 -17.06 2.50 -1.94
N TYR A 4 -18.07 1.87 -2.53
CA TYR A 4 -18.34 1.93 -3.97
C TYR A 4 -18.69 3.34 -4.47
N GLY A 5 -19.35 4.14 -3.63
CA GLY A 5 -19.65 5.53 -3.93
C GLY A 5 -18.40 6.42 -3.91
N LEU A 6 -17.46 6.17 -2.98
CA LEU A 6 -16.16 6.86 -2.95
C LEU A 6 -15.31 6.48 -4.16
N ALA A 7 -15.23 5.17 -4.48
CA ALA A 7 -14.52 4.68 -5.66
C ALA A 7 -14.99 5.38 -6.94
N LYS A 8 -16.31 5.42 -7.20
CA LYS A 8 -16.86 6.12 -8.36
C LYS A 8 -16.63 7.63 -8.35
N LYS A 9 -16.52 8.25 -7.17
CA LYS A 9 -16.30 9.70 -7.03
C LYS A 9 -14.87 10.10 -7.37
N TYR A 10 -13.90 9.32 -6.89
CA TYR A 10 -12.47 9.64 -7.00
C TYR A 10 -11.77 8.90 -8.14
N ASP A 11 -12.48 8.03 -8.86
CA ASP A 11 -11.96 7.31 -10.01
C ASP A 11 -13.01 7.21 -11.12
N THR A 12 -12.69 7.79 -12.28
CA THR A 12 -13.60 7.89 -13.43
C THR A 12 -13.24 6.92 -14.58
N GLY A 13 -12.26 6.03 -14.39
CA GLY A 13 -11.74 5.11 -15.40
C GLY A 13 -11.95 3.61 -15.12
N ASN A 14 -11.46 2.76 -16.03
CA ASN A 14 -11.57 1.29 -15.97
C ASN A 14 -10.33 0.58 -15.38
N ASN A 15 -9.42 1.30 -14.71
CA ASN A 15 -8.12 0.77 -14.28
C ASN A 15 -8.13 0.20 -12.84
N ARG A 16 -9.30 -0.19 -12.32
CA ARG A 16 -9.42 -0.73 -10.95
C ARG A 16 -10.30 -1.97 -10.91
N ILE A 17 -9.85 -2.94 -10.12
CA ILE A 17 -10.58 -4.18 -9.85
C ILE A 17 -10.81 -4.25 -8.34
N PHE A 18 -12.07 -4.18 -7.92
CA PHE A 18 -12.45 -4.38 -6.52
C PHE A 18 -12.68 -5.87 -6.26
N ILE A 19 -11.84 -6.45 -5.41
CA ILE A 19 -11.89 -7.87 -5.09
C ILE A 19 -12.37 -8.03 -3.64
N ARG A 20 -13.47 -8.76 -3.45
CA ARG A 20 -14.03 -9.01 -2.11
C ARG A 20 -13.21 -10.01 -1.29
N ASN A 21 -12.69 -11.06 -1.94
CA ASN A 21 -11.91 -12.11 -1.31
C ASN A 21 -10.53 -12.15 -1.96
N PHE A 22 -9.54 -11.61 -1.25
CA PHE A 22 -8.15 -11.60 -1.69
C PHE A 22 -7.58 -13.03 -1.67
N LYS A 23 -6.75 -13.34 -2.67
CA LYS A 23 -5.99 -14.59 -2.76
C LYS A 23 -4.51 -14.25 -2.86
N PRO A 24 -3.61 -14.97 -2.17
CA PRO A 24 -2.16 -14.73 -2.26
C PRO A 24 -1.61 -14.73 -3.69
N SER A 25 -2.25 -15.48 -4.61
CA SER A 25 -1.89 -15.50 -6.03
C SER A 25 -1.97 -14.11 -6.70
N TYR A 26 -2.73 -13.16 -6.16
CA TYR A 26 -2.79 -11.81 -6.73
C TYR A 26 -1.51 -11.01 -6.55
N PHE A 27 -0.67 -11.36 -5.56
CA PHE A 27 0.64 -10.72 -5.45
C PHE A 27 1.51 -11.03 -6.67
N SER A 28 1.41 -12.22 -7.27
CA SER A 28 2.24 -12.61 -8.42
C SER A 28 2.03 -11.77 -9.69
N VAL A 29 0.93 -11.01 -9.77
CA VAL A 29 0.59 -10.15 -10.91
C VAL A 29 0.64 -8.66 -10.56
N ALA A 30 1.17 -8.32 -9.39
CA ALA A 30 1.31 -6.96 -8.92
C ALA A 30 2.79 -6.62 -8.70
N ASP A 31 3.15 -5.36 -8.91
CA ASP A 31 4.51 -4.87 -8.73
C ASP A 31 4.71 -4.18 -7.37
N ILE A 32 3.63 -3.58 -6.84
CA ILE A 32 3.66 -2.71 -5.66
C ILE A 32 2.56 -3.13 -4.69
N TYR A 33 2.90 -3.18 -3.40
CA TYR A 33 1.95 -3.32 -2.30
C TYR A 33 1.82 -2.00 -1.55
N VAL A 34 0.59 -1.50 -1.39
CA VAL A 34 0.33 -0.24 -0.70
C VAL A 34 -0.57 -0.47 0.52
N SER A 35 -0.17 0.05 1.68
CA SER A 35 -0.99 0.02 2.90
C SER A 35 -0.91 1.34 3.67
N ASN A 36 -2.05 2.00 3.86
CA ASN A 36 -2.16 3.30 4.54
C ASN A 36 -2.85 3.21 5.91
N SER A 37 -2.55 2.16 6.68
CA SER A 37 -3.16 1.92 8.00
C SER A 37 -2.70 2.92 9.06
N PHE A 38 -3.61 3.39 9.91
CA PHE A 38 -3.31 4.21 11.09
C PHE A 38 -2.64 3.41 12.23
N SER A 39 -2.95 2.13 12.30
CA SER A 39 -2.44 1.20 13.30
C SER A 39 -2.51 -0.20 12.72
N ASP A 40 -1.43 -0.96 12.89
CA ASP A 40 -1.31 -2.36 12.52
C ASP A 40 -0.26 -2.99 13.45
N GLY A 41 -0.38 -4.29 13.67
CA GLY A 41 0.73 -5.08 14.20
C GLY A 41 1.72 -5.37 13.08
N THR A 42 2.31 -6.56 13.08
CA THR A 42 2.97 -7.07 11.88
C THR A 42 1.92 -7.57 10.90
N SER A 43 1.68 -6.80 9.83
CA SER A 43 0.70 -7.14 8.81
C SER A 43 1.11 -8.42 8.07
N ALA A 44 0.29 -9.48 8.12
CA ALA A 44 0.56 -10.71 7.36
C ALA A 44 0.64 -10.42 5.85
N SER A 45 -0.21 -9.53 5.35
CA SER A 45 -0.23 -9.09 3.96
C SER A 45 1.08 -8.40 3.54
N LEU A 46 1.72 -7.65 4.44
CA LEU A 46 3.03 -7.04 4.18
C LEU A 46 4.09 -8.12 4.00
N LEU A 47 4.12 -9.11 4.90
CA LEU A 47 5.08 -10.21 4.82
C LEU A 47 4.87 -11.06 3.57
N GLU A 48 3.61 -11.33 3.19
CA GLU A 48 3.26 -12.03 1.95
C GLU A 48 3.71 -11.25 0.71
N ALA A 49 3.50 -9.93 0.70
CA ALA A 49 3.96 -9.06 -0.39
C ALA A 49 5.49 -9.07 -0.52
N MET A 50 6.21 -8.95 0.60
CA MET A 50 7.67 -9.04 0.63
C MET A 50 8.17 -10.40 0.14
N ALA A 51 7.53 -11.50 0.56
CA ALA A 51 7.86 -12.84 0.10
C ALA A 51 7.61 -13.02 -1.41
N CYS A 52 6.64 -12.29 -1.96
CA CYS A 52 6.36 -12.23 -3.40
C CYS A 52 7.21 -11.19 -4.15
N SER A 53 8.20 -10.56 -3.49
CA SER A 53 9.10 -9.55 -4.07
C SER A 53 8.41 -8.27 -4.57
N LEU A 54 7.26 -7.91 -4.01
CA LEU A 54 6.61 -6.62 -4.31
C LEU A 54 7.31 -5.51 -3.56
N ALA A 55 7.36 -4.32 -4.17
CA ALA A 55 7.83 -3.10 -3.51
C ALA A 55 6.76 -2.60 -2.52
N PRO A 56 7.01 -2.59 -1.19
CA PRO A 56 6.04 -2.10 -0.22
C PRO A 56 6.09 -0.58 -0.10
N VAL A 57 4.92 0.06 -0.09
CA VAL A 57 4.72 1.47 0.26
C VAL A 57 3.73 1.51 1.41
N VAL A 58 4.22 1.76 2.62
CA VAL A 58 3.43 1.59 3.84
C VAL A 58 3.58 2.75 4.80
N THR A 59 2.59 2.92 5.69
CA THR A 59 2.67 3.96 6.73
C THR A 59 3.78 3.68 7.75
N GLU A 60 4.40 4.75 8.25
CA GLU A 60 5.42 4.74 9.29
C GLU A 60 4.79 4.48 10.67
N ILE A 61 4.37 3.25 10.88
CA ILE A 61 3.85 2.74 12.15
C ILE A 61 4.77 1.66 12.70
N SER A 62 4.73 1.44 14.02
CA SER A 62 5.64 0.52 14.72
C SER A 62 5.72 -0.87 14.10
N GLY A 63 4.59 -1.41 13.62
CA GLY A 63 4.54 -2.74 13.01
C GLY A 63 5.21 -2.82 11.62
N ASN A 64 5.26 -1.71 10.88
CA ASN A 64 5.86 -1.67 9.55
C ASN A 64 7.36 -1.35 9.59
N VAL A 65 7.78 -0.43 10.46
CA VAL A 65 9.19 -0.01 10.58
C VAL A 65 10.12 -1.11 11.10
N GLU A 66 9.55 -2.17 11.69
CA GLU A 66 10.31 -3.38 12.07
C GLU A 66 10.81 -4.15 10.83
N TRP A 67 10.09 -4.08 9.71
CA TRP A 67 10.36 -4.85 8.50
C TRP A 67 10.86 -3.99 7.34
N ILE A 68 10.46 -2.72 7.33
CA ILE A 68 10.75 -1.79 6.24
C ILE A 68 11.79 -0.77 6.68
N LYS A 69 12.87 -0.71 5.92
CA LYS A 69 13.87 0.34 5.95
C LYS A 69 13.64 1.25 4.75
N ASP A 70 13.24 2.49 5.02
CA ASP A 70 12.89 3.49 4.01
C ASP A 70 13.98 3.63 2.94
N GLY A 71 13.57 3.60 1.67
CA GLY A 71 14.43 3.70 0.50
C GLY A 71 15.32 2.47 0.22
N VAL A 72 15.26 1.42 1.05
CA VAL A 72 16.10 0.23 0.89
C VAL A 72 15.30 -0.98 0.44
N ASN A 73 14.25 -1.35 1.17
CA ASN A 73 13.41 -2.52 0.86
C ASN A 73 11.92 -2.17 0.80
N GLY A 74 11.60 -0.87 0.77
CA GLY A 74 10.27 -0.31 0.71
C GLY A 74 10.30 1.18 1.02
N LEU A 75 9.12 1.80 1.01
CA LEU A 75 8.92 3.21 1.31
C LEU A 75 8.04 3.36 2.54
N LEU A 76 8.47 4.24 3.44
CA LEU A 76 7.71 4.68 4.60
C LEU A 76 7.09 6.04 4.32
N VAL A 77 5.79 6.14 4.55
CA VAL A 77 5.00 7.37 4.42
C VAL A 77 4.41 7.75 5.77
N SER A 78 4.39 9.04 6.10
CA SER A 78 3.81 9.47 7.37
C SER A 78 2.32 9.15 7.45
N VAL A 79 1.84 8.83 8.65
CA VAL A 79 0.40 8.65 8.90
C VAL A 79 -0.29 9.99 8.64
N GLU A 80 -1.49 9.95 8.05
CA GLU A 80 -2.26 11.14 7.61
C GLU A 80 -1.67 11.94 6.44
N ASP A 81 -0.53 11.54 5.90
CA ASP A 81 0.07 12.19 4.74
C ASP A 81 -0.35 11.51 3.42
N SER A 82 -1.52 11.91 2.90
CA SER A 82 -1.97 11.44 1.59
C SER A 82 -1.16 12.00 0.43
N GLU A 83 -0.48 13.13 0.61
CA GLU A 83 0.36 13.73 -0.43
C GLU A 83 1.66 12.95 -0.58
N GLY A 84 2.19 12.39 0.51
CA GLY A 84 3.32 11.45 0.52
C GLY A 84 3.09 10.12 -0.20
N LEU A 85 1.88 9.86 -0.70
CA LEU A 85 1.56 8.72 -1.58
C LEU A 85 1.51 9.08 -3.07
N THR A 86 1.77 10.34 -3.43
CA THR A 86 1.70 10.84 -4.81
C THR A 86 3.06 10.76 -5.52
N GLU A 87 3.04 10.71 -6.86
CA GLU A 87 4.25 10.58 -7.69
C GLU A 87 5.34 11.61 -7.35
N ASP A 88 4.96 12.88 -7.16
CA ASP A 88 5.89 13.99 -6.88
C ASP A 88 6.67 13.80 -5.57
N SER A 89 6.06 13.10 -4.60
CA SER A 89 6.67 12.83 -3.30
C SER A 89 7.76 11.75 -3.36
N PHE A 90 7.70 10.85 -4.35
CA PHE A 90 8.69 9.78 -4.53
C PHE A 90 9.90 10.21 -5.36
N VAL A 91 9.73 11.13 -6.31
CA VAL A 91 10.83 11.64 -7.15
C VAL A 91 11.77 12.56 -6.36
N SER A 92 11.26 13.18 -5.29
CA SER A 92 11.99 14.16 -4.48
C SER A 92 12.76 13.57 -3.30
N LYS A 93 12.69 12.24 -3.10
CA LYS A 93 13.28 11.52 -1.97
C LYS A 93 14.62 10.88 -2.32
#